data_AF-A0A522YF58-F1
#
_entry.id   AF-A0A522YF58-F1
#
_cell.length_a   1.000
_cell.length_b   1.000
_cell.length_c   1.000
_cell.angle_alpha   90.00
_cell.angle_beta   90.00
_cell.angle_gamma   90.00
#
_symmetry.space_group_name_H-M   'P 1'
#
loop_
_entity.id
_entity.type
_entity.pdbx_description
1 polymer ?
#
loop_
_entity_poly.entity_id
_entity_poly.type
_entity_poly.pdbx_seq_one_letter_code
_entity_poly.pdbx_strand_id
1 'polypeptide(L)'
;DIFVTNPKIFKKGIADGIGNAILIKVNQIGSLSETLEAINIAKRNNYKAIISHRSGETEDTTIAHLAVACSCGQIKTGSLSRTDRICKYNELLRIEEELGSKSVYAGTLFKK
;
A
#
# COMPACT_ATOMS: atom_id res chain seq x y z
N ASP A 1 -3.23 7.37 12.06
CA ASP A 1 -3.14 6.41 13.19
C ASP A 1 -4.45 5.72 13.52
N ILE A 2 -5.60 6.23 13.10
CA ILE A 2 -6.93 5.65 13.38
C ILE A 2 -7.03 4.13 13.18
N PHE A 3 -6.56 3.59 12.04
CA PHE A 3 -6.72 2.16 11.72
C PHE A 3 -5.50 1.28 12.03
N VAL A 4 -4.31 1.87 12.20
CA VAL A 4 -3.02 1.19 12.48
C VAL A 4 -2.76 -0.13 11.72
N THR A 5 -3.24 -0.28 10.49
CA THR A 5 -3.16 -1.55 9.71
C THR A 5 -3.78 -2.77 10.43
N ASN A 6 -4.61 -2.56 11.48
CA ASN A 6 -5.19 -3.64 12.27
C ASN A 6 -6.58 -4.03 11.72
N PRO A 7 -6.79 -5.29 11.27
CA PRO A 7 -8.05 -5.74 10.71
C PRO A 7 -9.29 -5.51 11.60
N LYS A 8 -9.15 -5.67 12.92
CA LYS A 8 -10.28 -5.52 13.87
C LYS A 8 -10.71 -4.06 14.00
N ILE A 9 -9.74 -3.16 14.19
CA ILE A 9 -10.00 -1.72 14.29
C ILE A 9 -10.55 -1.21 12.96
N PHE A 10 -10.00 -1.68 11.84
CA PHE A 10 -10.45 -1.25 10.53
C PHE A 10 -11.88 -1.70 10.21
N LYS A 11 -12.26 -2.95 10.50
CA LYS A 11 -13.64 -3.43 10.36
C LYS A 11 -14.63 -2.56 11.14
N LYS A 12 -14.29 -2.18 12.37
CA LYS A 12 -15.10 -1.26 13.17
C LYS A 12 -15.20 0.12 12.50
N GLY A 13 -14.07 0.68 12.07
CA GLY A 13 -14.05 1.98 11.40
C GLY A 13 -14.85 2.03 10.09
N ILE A 14 -14.92 0.90 9.37
CA ILE A 14 -15.81 0.75 8.20
C ILE A 14 -17.28 0.79 8.62
N ALA A 15 -17.67 0.01 9.63
CA ALA A 15 -19.04 -0.03 10.13
C ALA A 15 -19.52 1.35 10.63
N ASP A 16 -18.60 2.10 11.25
CA ASP A 16 -18.85 3.44 11.79
C ASP A 16 -18.70 4.56 10.72
N GLY A 17 -18.35 4.24 9.47
CA GLY A 17 -18.24 5.21 8.37
C GLY A 17 -17.09 6.23 8.52
N ILE A 18 -16.00 5.87 9.21
CA ILE A 18 -14.94 6.80 9.67
C ILE A 18 -13.99 7.26 8.55
N GLY A 19 -14.00 6.63 7.38
CA GLY A 19 -13.14 7.01 6.25
C GLY A 19 -13.50 6.29 4.97
N ASN A 20 -12.61 6.33 3.97
CA ASN A 20 -12.78 5.65 2.67
C ASN A 20 -11.49 4.98 2.16
N ALA A 21 -10.43 5.04 2.95
CA ALA A 21 -9.13 4.45 2.63
C ALA A 21 -8.39 4.06 3.91
N ILE A 22 -7.48 3.11 3.78
CA ILE A 22 -6.53 2.71 4.82
C ILE A 22 -5.09 2.88 4.32
N LEU A 23 -4.27 3.50 5.16
CA LEU A 23 -2.82 3.56 4.97
C LEU A 23 -2.20 2.29 5.58
N ILE A 24 -1.62 1.45 4.74
CA ILE A 24 -1.06 0.16 5.11
C ILE A 24 0.42 0.31 5.43
N LYS A 25 0.81 -0.01 6.65
CA LYS A 25 2.19 -0.07 7.12
C LYS A 25 2.41 -1.47 7.73
N VAL A 26 3.13 -2.33 7.01
CA VAL A 26 3.31 -3.76 7.33
C VAL A 26 3.76 -3.95 8.79
N ASN A 27 4.71 -3.15 9.23
CA ASN A 27 5.26 -3.23 10.59
C ASN A 27 4.38 -2.60 11.69
N GLN A 28 3.17 -2.11 11.39
CA GLN A 28 2.19 -1.77 12.44
C GLN A 28 1.40 -2.98 12.92
N ILE A 29 1.19 -3.97 12.05
CA ILE A 29 0.46 -5.21 12.39
C ILE A 29 1.43 -6.38 12.64
N GLY A 30 2.59 -6.37 11.98
CA GLY A 30 3.73 -7.24 12.31
C GLY A 30 3.83 -8.51 11.48
N SER A 31 2.82 -8.86 10.68
CA SER A 31 2.86 -10.01 9.78
C SER A 31 2.34 -9.70 8.38
N LEU A 32 2.85 -10.44 7.39
CA LEU A 32 2.37 -10.32 6.01
C LEU A 32 0.92 -10.82 5.89
N SER A 33 0.57 -11.92 6.57
CA SER A 33 -0.78 -12.49 6.54
C SER A 33 -1.84 -11.49 6.99
N GLU A 34 -1.61 -10.80 8.10
CA GLU A 34 -2.56 -9.79 8.60
C GLU A 34 -2.55 -8.51 7.75
N THR A 35 -1.40 -8.17 7.16
CA THR A 35 -1.32 -7.07 6.17
C THR A 35 -2.21 -7.37 4.96
N LEU A 36 -2.12 -8.59 4.42
CA LEU A 36 -2.95 -9.03 3.30
C LEU A 36 -4.43 -9.10 3.70
N GLU A 37 -4.75 -9.49 4.95
CA GLU A 37 -6.12 -9.44 5.47
C GLU A 37 -6.65 -8.00 5.43
N ALA A 38 -5.90 -7.02 5.96
CA ALA A 38 -6.30 -5.62 5.97
C ALA A 38 -6.55 -5.06 4.56
N ILE A 39 -5.67 -5.39 3.60
CA ILE A 39 -5.85 -5.01 2.19
C ILE A 39 -7.11 -5.65 1.59
N ASN A 40 -7.35 -6.94 1.86
CA ASN A 40 -8.52 -7.65 1.36
C ASN A 40 -9.83 -7.12 1.95
N ILE A 41 -9.82 -6.74 3.23
CA ILE A 41 -10.96 -6.06 3.87
C ILE A 41 -11.24 -4.74 3.16
N ALA A 42 -10.21 -3.95 2.84
CA ALA A 42 -10.39 -2.68 2.15
C ALA A 42 -11.07 -2.89 0.79
N LYS A 43 -10.53 -3.81 -0.02
CA LYS A 43 -11.07 -4.15 -1.34
C LYS A 43 -12.53 -4.58 -1.30
N ARG A 44 -12.89 -5.49 -0.39
CA ARG A 44 -14.26 -6.02 -0.27
C ARG A 44 -15.29 -4.98 0.15
N ASN A 45 -14.85 -3.91 0.81
CA ASN A 45 -15.72 -2.85 1.31
C ASN A 45 -15.63 -1.56 0.46
N ASN A 46 -15.03 -1.61 -0.73
CA ASN A 46 -14.81 -0.46 -1.61
C ASN A 46 -13.91 0.65 -1.02
N TYR A 47 -13.08 0.32 -0.02
CA TYR A 47 -12.06 1.22 0.50
C TYR A 47 -10.78 1.13 -0.33
N LYS A 48 -10.02 2.23 -0.40
CA LYS A 48 -8.68 2.21 -1.00
C LYS A 48 -7.65 1.71 0.01
N ALA A 49 -6.70 0.90 -0.45
CA ALA A 49 -5.54 0.51 0.34
C ALA A 49 -4.30 1.20 -0.24
N ILE A 50 -3.61 1.99 0.57
CA ILE A 50 -2.42 2.75 0.14
C ILE A 50 -1.23 2.18 0.90
N ILE A 51 -0.30 1.53 0.20
CA ILE A 51 0.94 1.04 0.82
C ILE A 51 1.79 2.23 1.25
N SER A 52 2.39 2.17 2.43
CA SER A 52 3.17 3.28 2.99
C SER A 52 4.47 2.81 3.61
N HIS A 53 5.52 3.62 3.40
CA HIS A 53 6.77 3.53 4.14
C HIS A 53 6.61 3.91 5.62
N ARG A 54 7.71 3.82 6.37
CA ARG A 54 7.90 4.48 7.68
C ARG A 54 8.86 5.65 7.61
N SER A 55 8.86 6.53 8.61
CA SER A 55 9.77 7.69 8.64
C SER A 55 11.23 7.27 8.71
N GLY A 56 11.57 6.25 9.50
CA GLY A 56 12.82 5.49 9.37
C GLY A 56 12.60 4.33 8.40
N GLU A 57 13.39 4.28 7.33
CA GLU A 57 13.38 3.21 6.32
C GLU A 57 14.78 2.68 6.08
N THR A 58 14.83 1.54 5.41
CA THR A 58 16.04 0.91 4.90
C THR A 58 16.06 0.95 3.38
N GLU A 59 16.99 0.27 2.74
CA GLU A 59 17.05 0.03 1.31
C GLU A 59 16.05 -1.03 0.83
N ASP A 60 15.42 -1.78 1.74
CA ASP A 60 14.48 -2.87 1.43
C ASP A 60 13.34 -2.41 0.52
N THR A 61 13.04 -3.15 -0.54
CA THR A 61 12.04 -2.76 -1.55
C THR A 61 10.73 -3.52 -1.45
N THR A 62 10.51 -4.31 -0.40
CA THR A 62 9.37 -5.22 -0.23
C THR A 62 8.03 -4.50 -0.44
N ILE A 63 7.89 -3.27 0.05
CA ILE A 63 6.64 -2.52 -0.08
C ILE A 63 6.31 -2.11 -1.53
N ALA A 64 7.30 -2.01 -2.42
CA ALA A 64 7.06 -1.79 -3.85
C ALA A 64 6.38 -3.01 -4.48
N HIS A 65 6.94 -4.21 -4.24
CA HIS A 65 6.33 -5.47 -4.70
C HIS A 65 4.95 -5.67 -4.11
N LEU A 66 4.75 -5.40 -2.81
CA LEU A 66 3.44 -5.53 -2.17
C LEU A 66 2.39 -4.61 -2.80
N ALA A 67 2.75 -3.37 -3.15
CA ALA A 67 1.82 -2.43 -3.79
C ALA A 67 1.34 -2.94 -5.15
N VAL A 68 2.23 -3.51 -5.94
CA VAL A 68 1.91 -4.07 -7.28
C VAL A 68 1.18 -5.40 -7.16
N ALA A 69 1.71 -6.36 -6.41
CA ALA A 69 1.14 -7.70 -6.25
C ALA A 69 -0.26 -7.67 -5.64
N CYS A 70 -0.51 -6.72 -4.73
CA CYS A 70 -1.84 -6.53 -4.15
C CYS A 70 -2.73 -5.61 -4.99
N SER A 71 -2.29 -5.12 -6.16
CA SER A 71 -3.04 -4.19 -7.01
C SER A 71 -3.62 -3.00 -6.22
N CYS A 72 -2.84 -2.46 -5.28
CA CYS A 72 -3.25 -1.33 -4.45
C CYS A 72 -3.40 -0.05 -5.30
N GLY A 73 -2.60 0.06 -6.36
CA GLY A 73 -2.57 1.18 -7.31
C GLY A 73 -2.11 2.52 -6.72
N GLN A 74 -1.85 2.58 -5.41
CA GLN A 74 -1.29 3.75 -4.74
C GLN A 74 -0.23 3.32 -3.72
N ILE A 75 0.89 4.04 -3.70
CA ILE A 75 1.97 3.87 -2.73
C ILE A 75 2.50 5.24 -2.30
N LYS A 76 2.79 5.39 -1.01
CA LYS A 76 3.44 6.55 -0.41
C LYS A 76 4.79 6.14 0.15
N THR A 77 5.87 6.39 -0.61
CA THR A 77 7.23 5.97 -0.21
C THR A 77 8.25 7.11 -0.12
N GLY A 78 7.80 8.36 0.03
CA GLY A 78 8.65 9.52 0.37
C GLY A 78 8.96 10.42 -0.82
N SER A 79 9.81 11.43 -0.64
CA SER A 79 10.28 12.27 -1.74
C SER A 79 11.18 11.48 -2.70
N LEU A 80 11.42 12.04 -3.89
CA LEU A 80 12.43 11.54 -4.84
C LEU A 80 13.86 11.93 -4.40
N SER A 81 14.15 11.70 -3.12
CA SER A 81 15.43 11.98 -2.48
C SER A 81 15.67 10.99 -1.34
N ARG A 82 16.97 10.77 -1.02
CA ARG A 82 17.47 9.75 -0.10
C ARG A 82 17.26 8.32 -0.60
N THR A 83 18.32 7.52 -0.50
CA THR A 83 18.41 6.17 -1.10
C THR A 83 17.32 5.24 -0.59
N ASP A 84 17.00 5.30 0.70
CA ASP A 84 15.95 4.50 1.36
C ASP A 84 14.54 4.73 0.78
N ARG A 85 14.34 5.82 0.02
CA ARG A 85 13.10 6.12 -0.73
C ARG A 85 13.24 5.76 -2.19
N ILE A 86 14.33 6.20 -2.81
CA ILE A 86 14.62 6.00 -4.23
C ILE A 86 14.66 4.50 -4.58
N CYS A 87 15.18 3.64 -3.71
CA CYS A 87 15.21 2.19 -3.96
C CYS A 87 13.81 1.63 -4.27
N LYS A 88 12.76 2.08 -3.57
CA LYS A 88 11.38 1.63 -3.81
C LYS A 88 10.83 2.16 -5.13
N TYR A 89 11.11 3.42 -5.47
CA TYR A 89 10.68 3.99 -6.76
C TYR A 89 11.39 3.31 -7.94
N ASN A 90 12.69 3.07 -7.83
CA ASN A 90 13.45 2.35 -8.85
C ASN A 90 12.94 0.91 -9.00
N GLU A 91 12.55 0.27 -7.90
CA GLU A 91 11.96 -1.07 -7.98
C GLU A 91 10.60 -1.06 -8.70
N LEU A 92 9.76 -0.04 -8.50
CA LEU A 92 8.52 0.08 -9.27
C LEU A 92 8.79 0.22 -10.78
N LEU A 93 9.83 0.95 -11.17
CA LEU A 93 10.23 1.06 -12.59
C LEU A 93 10.70 -0.29 -13.15
N ARG A 94 11.47 -1.07 -12.37
CA ARG A 94 11.89 -2.43 -12.77
C ARG A 94 10.72 -3.38 -12.90
N ILE A 95 9.79 -3.36 -11.95
CA ILE A 95 8.57 -4.18 -12.01
C ILE A 95 7.71 -3.80 -13.22
N GLU A 96 7.59 -2.51 -13.53
CA GLU A 96 6.88 -2.03 -14.72
C GLU A 96 7.54 -2.52 -16.01
N GLU A 97 8.87 -2.41 -16.11
CA GLU A 97 9.66 -2.93 -17.23
C GLU A 97 9.47 -4.45 -17.42
N GLU A 98 9.52 -5.22 -16.32
CA GLU A 98 9.35 -6.67 -16.33
C GLU A 98 7.93 -7.09 -16.78
N LEU A 99 6.91 -6.39 -16.30
CA LEU A 99 5.52 -6.69 -16.66
C LEU A 99 5.18 -6.24 -18.09
N GLY A 100 5.83 -5.18 -18.58
CA GLY A 100 5.58 -4.60 -19.90
C GLY A 100 4.10 -4.34 -20.13
N SER A 101 3.57 -4.84 -21.25
CA SER A 101 2.16 -4.68 -21.65
C SER A 101 1.14 -5.39 -20.75
N LYS A 102 1.59 -6.20 -19.78
CA LYS A 102 0.70 -6.86 -18.78
C LYS A 102 0.35 -5.94 -17.61
N SER A 103 1.01 -4.79 -17.49
CA SER A 103 0.75 -3.80 -16.44
C SER A 103 -0.16 -2.67 -16.92
N VAL A 104 -0.87 -2.04 -15.99
CA VAL A 104 -1.65 -0.81 -16.23
C VAL A 104 -1.32 0.17 -15.12
N TYR A 105 -0.88 1.37 -15.50
CA TYR A 105 -0.67 2.46 -14.55
C TYR A 105 -2.01 2.95 -13.99
N ALA A 106 -2.10 3.04 -12.66
CA ALA A 106 -3.38 3.27 -12.01
C ALA A 106 -3.96 4.68 -12.24
N GLY A 107 -3.14 5.70 -12.47
CA GLY A 107 -3.55 7.06 -12.86
C GLY A 107 -4.91 7.52 -12.34
N THR A 108 -5.89 7.62 -13.25
CA THR A 108 -7.27 8.06 -12.98
C THR A 108 -8.27 6.92 -12.76
N LEU A 109 -7.81 5.66 -12.64
CA LEU A 109 -8.69 4.49 -12.40
C LEU A 109 -9.49 4.63 -11.09
N PHE A 110 -8.97 5.39 -10.14
CA PHE A 110 -9.71 5.76 -8.93
C PHE A 110 -10.66 6.91 -9.24
N LYS A 111 -11.92 6.59 -9.55
CA LYS A 111 -13.00 7.58 -9.64
C LYS A 111 -13.10 8.33 -8.30
N LYS A 112 -13.30 9.66 -8.38
CA LYS A 112 -13.58 10.52 -7.22
C LYS A 112 -14.88 10.12 -6.55
#